data_AF-A0A350EQJ0-F1
#
_entry.id   AF-A0A350EQJ0-F1
#
_cell.length_a   1.000
_cell.length_b   1.000
_cell.length_c   1.000
_cell.angle_alpha   90.00
_cell.angle_beta   90.00
_cell.angle_gamma   90.00
#
_symmetry.space_group_name_H-M   'P 1'
#
loop_
_entity.id
_entity.type
_entity.pdbx_description
1 polymer ?
#
loop_
_entity_poly.entity_id
_entity_poly.type
_entity_poly.pdbx_seq_one_letter_code
_entity_poly.pdbx_strand_id
1 'polypeptide(L)'
;MQKSAAQIWDSALEILRQMLNPETFRLWFSTIKAGSTNGTTIRLEVIDEFNGVWLKENYLGLIRDVLARSTGQIWTIEFEVNKSLAPAPLAMSAAAPAPPVATRAASGGASRNGSAGTDAVFNPANTFESFVVGNSNTFAHGAALAVAQSPGRSYNPLFLYGGVGLGKTHLLHAIGQYVLGHKKGARVGYVSSERFTNEFIDAIQNNQLAKFRRRYRQTDVLLIDDIQFLAGKERIQEEFFHTFNALHEARKQIVLTCDRTAAEIQNLEHRLVSRFEWGLVTDLQPPDVETRL
;
A
#
# COMPACT_ATOMS: atom_id res chain seq x y z
N MET A 1 -11.73 -29.89 29.78
CA MET A 1 -12.72 -28.91 29.29
C MET A 1 -12.40 -28.62 27.83
N GLN A 2 -13.24 -29.05 26.89
CA GLN A 2 -13.05 -28.73 25.46
C GLN A 2 -13.31 -27.23 25.27
N LYS A 3 -12.29 -26.48 24.83
CA LYS A 3 -12.47 -25.08 24.46
C LYS A 3 -13.44 -25.02 23.28
N SER A 4 -14.44 -24.15 23.37
CA SER A 4 -15.38 -23.93 22.25
C SER A 4 -14.68 -23.26 21.07
N ALA A 5 -15.22 -23.43 19.86
CA ALA A 5 -14.71 -22.83 18.62
C ALA A 5 -14.45 -21.32 18.75
N ALA A 6 -15.38 -20.61 19.40
CA ALA A 6 -15.27 -19.18 19.71
C ALA A 6 -14.06 -18.86 20.60
N GLN A 7 -13.86 -19.62 21.68
CA GLN A 7 -12.73 -19.40 22.60
C GLN A 7 -11.36 -19.67 21.96
N ILE A 8 -11.30 -20.64 21.04
CA ILE A 8 -10.08 -20.94 20.26
C ILE A 8 -9.77 -19.78 19.31
N TRP A 9 -10.79 -19.27 18.62
CA TRP A 9 -10.63 -18.16 17.69
C TRP A 9 -10.33 -16.83 18.38
N ASP A 10 -10.97 -16.53 19.51
CA ASP A 10 -10.69 -15.32 20.29
C ASP A 10 -9.23 -15.29 20.79
N SER A 11 -8.71 -16.44 21.23
CA SER A 11 -7.30 -16.58 21.62
C SER A 11 -6.36 -16.36 20.42
N ALA A 12 -6.74 -16.84 19.23
CA ALA A 12 -6.00 -16.59 18.00
C ALA A 12 -6.06 -15.12 17.56
N LEU A 13 -7.21 -14.46 17.72
CA LEU A 13 -7.41 -13.04 17.40
C LEU A 13 -6.55 -12.13 18.27
N GLU A 14 -6.39 -12.43 19.57
CA GLU A 14 -5.49 -11.65 20.44
C GLU A 14 -4.03 -11.71 19.96
N ILE A 15 -3.56 -12.88 19.54
CA ILE A 15 -2.20 -13.07 19.02
C ILE A 15 -2.07 -12.36 17.66
N LEU A 16 -3.04 -12.54 16.76
CA LEU A 16 -3.05 -11.88 15.45
C LEU A 16 -3.08 -10.35 15.59
N ARG A 17 -3.77 -9.80 16.59
CA ARG A 17 -3.82 -8.36 16.85
C ARG A 17 -2.48 -7.79 17.30
N GLN A 18 -1.65 -8.59 17.96
CA GLN A 18 -0.29 -8.17 18.34
C GLN A 18 0.72 -8.33 17.20
N MET A 19 0.47 -9.26 16.28
CA MET A 19 1.36 -9.55 15.14
C MET A 19 1.05 -8.71 13.90
N LEU A 20 -0.17 -8.22 13.76
CA LEU A 20 -0.65 -7.48 12.58
C LEU A 20 -0.88 -6.00 12.90
N ASN A 21 -0.74 -5.17 11.87
CA ASN A 21 -1.10 -3.75 11.96
C ASN A 21 -2.61 -3.62 12.31
N PRO A 22 -3.00 -2.72 13.24
CA PRO A 22 -4.40 -2.50 13.62
C PRO A 22 -5.37 -2.23 12.46
N GLU A 23 -4.92 -1.61 11.36
CA GLU A 23 -5.74 -1.40 10.16
C GLU A 23 -6.02 -2.72 9.42
N THR A 24 -5.00 -3.57 9.23
CA THR A 24 -5.12 -4.90 8.59
C THR A 24 -6.00 -5.81 9.43
N PHE A 25 -5.81 -5.80 10.74
CA PHE A 25 -6.63 -6.58 11.68
C PHE A 25 -8.10 -6.15 11.61
N ARG A 26 -8.35 -4.83 11.60
CA ARG A 26 -9.72 -4.29 11.52
C ARG A 26 -10.39 -4.65 10.20
N LEU A 27 -9.68 -4.61 9.07
CA LEU A 27 -10.30 -4.83 7.76
C LEU A 27 -10.64 -6.30 7.50
N TRP A 28 -9.74 -7.21 7.88
CA TRP A 28 -9.81 -8.61 7.46
C TRP A 28 -10.23 -9.58 8.56
N PHE A 29 -9.84 -9.31 9.82
CA PHE A 29 -10.02 -10.25 10.93
C PHE A 29 -11.19 -9.86 11.85
N SER A 30 -11.58 -8.59 11.89
CA SER A 30 -12.63 -8.12 12.81
C SER A 30 -14.03 -8.66 12.48
N THR A 31 -14.24 -9.06 11.23
CA THR A 31 -15.53 -9.54 10.74
C THR A 31 -15.63 -11.06 10.70
N ILE A 32 -14.54 -11.76 11.03
CA ILE A 32 -14.49 -13.22 11.04
C ILE A 32 -15.04 -13.73 12.36
N LYS A 33 -16.03 -14.62 12.30
CA LYS A 33 -16.51 -15.34 13.48
C LYS A 33 -16.16 -16.81 13.41
N ALA A 34 -15.91 -17.44 14.56
CA ALA A 34 -15.82 -18.88 14.61
C ALA A 34 -17.22 -19.49 14.50
N GLY A 35 -17.43 -20.34 13.51
CA GLY A 35 -18.61 -21.18 13.40
C GLY A 35 -18.45 -22.43 14.26
N SER A 36 -18.58 -23.61 13.65
CA SER A 36 -18.44 -24.90 14.33
C SER A 36 -17.01 -25.46 14.25
N THR A 37 -16.60 -26.20 15.29
CA THR A 37 -15.42 -27.09 15.24
C THR A 37 -15.85 -28.54 15.09
N ASN A 38 -15.22 -29.27 14.18
CA ASN A 38 -15.40 -30.72 14.05
C ASN A 38 -14.04 -31.43 14.15
N GLY A 39 -13.76 -32.04 15.30
CA GLY A 39 -12.49 -32.72 15.56
C GLY A 39 -11.28 -31.79 15.42
N THR A 40 -10.60 -31.84 14.28
CA THR A 40 -9.40 -31.05 13.93
C THR A 40 -9.67 -29.96 12.88
N THR A 41 -10.93 -29.76 12.50
CA THR A 41 -11.34 -28.71 11.55
C THR A 41 -12.08 -27.59 12.27
N ILE A 42 -11.65 -26.34 12.06
CA ILE A 42 -12.35 -25.14 12.51
C ILE A 42 -12.96 -24.44 11.30
N ARG A 43 -14.27 -24.14 11.37
CA ARG A 43 -14.93 -23.31 10.37
C ARG A 43 -14.92 -21.85 10.80
N LEU A 44 -14.42 -21.00 9.92
CA LEU A 44 -14.40 -19.55 10.07
C LEU A 44 -15.42 -18.93 9.12
N GLU A 45 -16.35 -18.18 9.71
CA GLU A 45 -17.40 -17.49 8.99
C GLU A 45 -16.86 -16.16 8.46
N VAL A 46 -16.89 -16.00 7.13
CA VAL A 46 -16.45 -14.80 6.41
C VAL A 46 -17.64 -14.12 5.73
N ILE A 47 -17.53 -12.80 5.53
CA ILE A 47 -18.62 -11.99 4.96
C ILE A 47 -18.96 -12.43 3.53
N ASP A 48 -17.95 -12.71 2.72
CA ASP A 48 -18.10 -13.13 1.33
C ASP A 48 -17.06 -14.18 0.95
N GLU A 49 -17.31 -14.84 -0.18
CA GLU A 49 -16.44 -15.89 -0.73
C GLU A 49 -15.06 -15.35 -1.08
N PHE A 50 -14.97 -14.08 -1.45
CA PHE A 50 -13.72 -13.40 -1.77
C PHE A 50 -12.81 -13.26 -0.55
N ASN A 51 -13.33 -12.85 0.60
CA ASN A 51 -12.62 -12.73 1.87
C ASN A 51 -12.13 -14.11 2.34
N GLY A 52 -12.95 -15.16 2.17
CA GLY A 52 -12.55 -16.55 2.46
C GLY A 52 -11.40 -17.03 1.59
N VAL A 53 -11.46 -16.81 0.28
CA VAL A 53 -10.37 -17.17 -0.65
C VAL A 53 -9.11 -16.37 -0.33
N TRP A 54 -9.24 -15.08 -0.07
CA TRP A 54 -8.11 -14.19 0.20
C TRP A 54 -7.38 -14.52 1.51
N LEU A 55 -8.13 -14.77 2.60
CA LEU A 55 -7.56 -15.25 3.87
C LEU A 55 -6.88 -16.61 3.70
N LYS A 56 -7.44 -17.48 2.85
CA LYS A 56 -6.87 -18.80 2.53
C LYS A 56 -5.56 -18.68 1.75
N GLU A 57 -5.42 -17.71 0.87
CA GLU A 57 -4.21 -17.55 0.05
C GLU A 57 -3.10 -16.79 0.78
N ASN A 58 -3.44 -15.76 1.56
CA ASN A 58 -2.45 -14.85 2.14
C ASN A 58 -2.16 -15.11 3.63
N TYR A 59 -3.14 -15.59 4.39
CA TYR A 59 -3.04 -15.68 5.86
C TYR A 59 -3.26 -17.10 6.39
N LEU A 60 -3.53 -18.10 5.55
CA LEU A 60 -3.75 -19.47 6.01
C LEU A 60 -2.58 -20.03 6.81
N GLY A 61 -1.35 -19.78 6.36
CA GLY A 61 -0.14 -20.18 7.09
C GLY A 61 -0.08 -19.53 8.47
N LEU A 62 -0.27 -18.21 8.53
CA LEU A 62 -0.26 -17.45 9.78
C LEU A 62 -1.38 -17.89 10.74
N ILE A 63 -2.60 -18.06 10.24
CA ILE A 63 -3.74 -18.49 11.04
C ILE A 63 -3.52 -19.91 11.56
N ARG A 64 -2.96 -20.82 10.76
CA ARG A 64 -2.59 -22.17 11.20
C ARG A 64 -1.53 -22.14 12.30
N ASP A 65 -0.49 -21.33 12.13
CA ASP A 65 0.59 -21.21 13.12
C ASP A 65 0.08 -20.63 14.44
N VAL A 66 -0.78 -19.61 14.37
CA VAL A 66 -1.40 -19.01 15.56
C VAL A 66 -2.35 -20.00 16.25
N LEU A 67 -3.20 -20.70 15.50
CA LEU A 67 -4.08 -21.73 16.05
C LEU A 67 -3.26 -22.85 16.69
N ALA A 68 -2.21 -23.33 16.02
CA ALA A 68 -1.32 -24.37 16.55
C ALA A 68 -0.61 -23.94 17.83
N ARG A 69 -0.18 -22.68 17.93
CA ARG A 69 0.41 -22.13 19.16
C ARG A 69 -0.61 -22.01 20.29
N SER A 70 -1.86 -21.65 19.98
CA SER A 70 -2.91 -21.43 20.98
C SER A 70 -3.53 -22.73 21.54
N THR A 71 -3.58 -23.79 20.75
CA THR A 71 -4.21 -25.07 21.12
C THR A 71 -3.25 -26.26 21.19
N GLY A 72 -2.01 -26.11 20.72
CA GLY A 72 -1.03 -27.21 20.67
C GLY A 72 -1.34 -28.29 19.62
N GLN A 73 -2.20 -27.99 18.63
CA GLN A 73 -2.64 -28.95 17.61
C GLN A 73 -2.77 -28.27 16.25
N ILE A 74 -2.51 -29.03 15.17
CA ILE A 74 -2.64 -28.52 13.81
C ILE A 74 -4.11 -28.54 13.41
N TRP A 75 -4.67 -27.37 13.13
CA TRP A 75 -6.04 -27.23 12.65
C TRP A 75 -6.11 -27.13 11.13
N THR A 76 -7.16 -27.74 10.58
CA THR A 76 -7.61 -27.49 9.21
C THR A 76 -8.63 -26.36 9.25
N ILE A 77 -8.40 -25.32 8.46
CA ILE A 77 -9.25 -24.13 8.43
C ILE A 77 -10.12 -24.18 7.19
N GLU A 78 -11.43 -24.15 7.39
CA GLU A 78 -12.41 -24.03 6.32
C GLU A 78 -13.11 -22.68 6.45
N PHE A 79 -13.20 -21.93 5.35
CA PHE A 79 -13.91 -20.67 5.32
C PHE A 79 -15.33 -20.92 4.80
N GLU A 80 -16.33 -20.53 5.58
CA GLU A 80 -17.75 -20.66 5.22
C GLU A 80 -18.36 -19.26 5.08
N VAL A 81 -19.08 -19.02 3.99
CA VAL A 81 -19.63 -17.70 3.70
C VAL A 81 -20.93 -17.53 4.47
N ASN A 82 -20.94 -16.64 5.48
CA ASN A 82 -22.15 -16.31 6.22
C ASN A 82 -22.68 -14.93 5.80
N LYS A 83 -23.63 -14.94 4.85
CA LYS A 83 -24.31 -13.73 4.34
C LYS A 83 -25.17 -13.01 5.41
N SER A 84 -25.32 -13.57 6.60
CA SER A 84 -26.06 -12.96 7.73
C SER A 84 -25.21 -11.96 8.54
N LEU A 85 -23.91 -11.82 8.22
CA LEU A 85 -23.00 -10.84 8.86
C LEU A 85 -23.02 -9.46 8.20
N ALA A 86 -23.83 -9.27 7.15
CA ALA A 86 -24.05 -7.96 6.54
C ALA A 86 -24.80 -7.04 7.54
N PRO A 87 -24.28 -5.84 7.88
CA PRO A 87 -25.06 -4.90 8.67
C PRO A 87 -26.30 -4.49 7.88
N ALA A 88 -27.47 -4.54 8.54
CA ALA A 88 -28.74 -4.11 7.97
C ALA A 88 -28.63 -2.66 7.44
N PRO A 89 -29.27 -2.34 6.31
CA PRO A 89 -29.23 -1.00 5.75
C PRO A 89 -29.97 -0.04 6.69
N LEU A 90 -29.24 0.86 7.33
CA LEU A 90 -29.84 2.00 8.02
C LEU A 90 -30.51 2.89 6.97
N ALA A 91 -31.83 2.86 6.99
CA ALA A 91 -32.70 3.64 6.13
C ALA A 91 -32.40 5.15 6.28
N MET A 92 -32.02 5.78 5.18
CA MET A 92 -32.09 7.22 5.01
C MET A 92 -33.56 7.65 5.04
N SER A 93 -33.92 8.50 5.99
CA SER A 93 -35.11 9.35 5.88
C SER A 93 -34.68 10.68 5.25
N ALA A 94 -35.25 10.94 4.07
CA ALA A 94 -35.11 12.15 3.30
C ALA A 94 -36.02 13.26 3.84
N ALA A 95 -35.52 14.49 3.91
CA ALA A 95 -36.35 15.69 3.83
C ALA A 95 -35.52 16.85 3.22
N ALA A 96 -35.85 17.19 1.98
CA ALA A 96 -35.67 18.53 1.39
C ALA A 96 -37.10 19.16 1.33
N PRO A 97 -37.31 20.50 1.29
CA PRO A 97 -36.82 21.34 0.20
C PRO A 97 -36.52 22.85 0.47
N ALA A 98 -35.72 23.42 -0.45
CA ALA A 98 -35.73 24.76 -1.07
C ALA A 98 -35.31 26.10 -0.34
N PRO A 99 -34.71 27.08 -1.08
CA PRO A 99 -34.21 28.41 -0.64
C PRO A 99 -35.23 29.56 -1.00
N PRO A 100 -34.95 30.90 -1.09
CA PRO A 100 -33.75 31.75 -0.84
C PRO A 100 -34.03 33.11 -0.09
N VAL A 101 -33.01 34.00 -0.05
CA VAL A 101 -33.03 35.50 -0.09
C VAL A 101 -32.53 36.29 1.14
N ALA A 102 -31.42 37.02 0.89
CA ALA A 102 -30.92 38.30 1.44
C ALA A 102 -30.73 38.49 2.97
N THR A 103 -29.62 39.03 3.47
CA THR A 103 -29.16 40.40 3.18
C THR A 103 -27.68 40.61 3.58
N ARG A 104 -27.02 41.50 2.83
CA ARG A 104 -25.63 41.94 2.88
C ARG A 104 -25.26 42.68 4.17
N ALA A 105 -23.98 42.58 4.58
CA ALA A 105 -23.02 43.67 4.83
C ALA A 105 -21.83 43.11 5.63
N ALA A 106 -20.65 42.93 5.01
CA ALA A 106 -19.46 43.81 5.12
C ALA A 106 -18.75 43.66 6.50
N SER A 107 -17.45 43.39 6.64
CA SER A 107 -16.30 43.75 5.80
C SER A 107 -15.00 43.08 6.32
N GLY A 108 -14.14 42.64 5.38
CA GLY A 108 -12.66 42.64 5.47
C GLY A 108 -11.99 41.60 6.38
N GLY A 109 -11.04 40.77 5.97
CA GLY A 109 -10.25 40.64 4.75
C GLY A 109 -9.11 39.64 5.03
N ALA A 110 -8.52 39.08 3.97
CA ALA A 110 -7.43 38.08 3.95
C ALA A 110 -7.85 36.62 4.27
N SER A 111 -8.56 36.00 3.32
CA SER A 111 -8.62 34.54 3.20
C SER A 111 -7.22 33.98 2.93
N ARG A 112 -6.64 33.34 3.94
CA ARG A 112 -5.58 32.35 3.75
C ARG A 112 -6.26 31.09 3.21
N ASN A 113 -6.35 30.96 1.89
CA ASN A 113 -6.48 29.66 1.25
C ASN A 113 -5.15 28.92 1.42
N GLY A 114 -4.95 28.35 2.61
CA GLY A 114 -3.90 27.39 2.91
C GLY A 114 -4.45 25.99 2.65
N SER A 115 -4.05 25.43 1.52
CA SER A 115 -4.08 24.01 1.16
C SER A 115 -4.16 23.04 2.34
N ALA A 116 -5.36 22.54 2.63
CA ALA A 116 -5.52 21.30 3.37
C ALA A 116 -5.33 20.14 2.41
N GLY A 117 -4.13 19.52 2.40
CA GLY A 117 -3.94 18.24 1.73
C GLY A 117 -2.55 18.02 1.17
N THR A 118 -1.59 17.66 2.03
CA THR A 118 -0.39 16.87 1.65
C THR A 118 0.42 16.37 2.87
N ASP A 119 0.21 16.92 4.06
CA ASP A 119 1.13 16.74 5.20
C ASP A 119 1.14 15.33 5.84
N ALA A 120 0.29 14.40 5.42
CA ALA A 120 0.17 13.07 6.04
C ALA A 120 0.73 11.90 5.20
N VAL A 121 1.37 12.15 4.05
CA VAL A 121 1.80 11.08 3.13
C VAL A 121 3.27 10.69 3.31
N PHE A 122 4.12 11.61 3.77
CA PHE A 122 5.57 11.40 3.91
C PHE A 122 6.01 11.52 5.36
N ASN A 123 6.97 10.68 5.79
CA ASN A 123 7.56 10.81 7.12
C ASN A 123 8.52 12.02 7.15
N PRO A 124 8.29 13.04 7.99
CA PRO A 124 9.16 14.21 8.07
C PRO A 124 10.63 13.90 8.40
N ALA A 125 10.90 12.74 9.02
CA ALA A 125 12.25 12.30 9.32
C ALA A 125 13.01 11.75 8.10
N ASN A 126 12.33 11.40 7.01
CA ASN A 126 12.92 10.74 5.85
C ASN A 126 13.29 11.76 4.75
N THR A 127 14.31 12.57 5.00
CA THR A 127 14.81 13.62 4.10
C THR A 127 16.17 13.25 3.50
N PHE A 128 16.64 13.97 2.47
CA PHE A 128 18.00 13.73 1.95
C PHE A 128 19.06 14.10 2.99
N GLU A 129 18.80 15.14 3.78
CA GLU A 129 19.69 15.66 4.81
C GLU A 129 19.86 14.69 5.98
N SER A 130 18.83 13.91 6.30
CA SER A 130 18.87 12.88 7.34
C SER A 130 19.35 11.50 6.84
N PHE A 131 19.62 11.35 5.54
CA PHE A 131 20.11 10.10 4.98
C PHE A 131 21.64 10.02 5.09
N VAL A 132 22.15 9.00 5.80
CA VAL A 132 23.59 8.81 5.97
C VAL A 132 24.18 8.18 4.70
N VAL A 133 25.00 8.95 4.00
CA VAL A 133 25.66 8.53 2.76
C VAL A 133 26.99 7.84 3.08
N GLY A 134 27.20 6.67 2.48
CA GLY A 134 28.45 5.92 2.53
C GLY A 134 28.67 5.13 1.24
N ASN A 135 29.84 4.50 1.09
CA ASN A 135 30.24 3.81 -0.14
C ASN A 135 29.18 2.82 -0.67
N SER A 136 28.42 2.18 0.23
CA SER A 136 27.39 1.19 -0.08
C SER A 136 26.09 1.77 -0.66
N ASN A 137 25.88 3.09 -0.59
CA ASN A 137 24.62 3.76 -1.00
C ASN A 137 24.83 5.10 -1.74
N THR A 138 26.06 5.58 -1.91
CA THR A 138 26.37 6.87 -2.57
C THR A 138 25.78 6.97 -3.97
N PHE A 139 25.83 5.89 -4.76
CA PHE A 139 25.30 5.91 -6.13
C PHE A 139 23.75 6.01 -6.14
N ALA A 140 23.07 5.20 -5.32
CA ALA A 140 21.62 5.25 -5.17
C ALA A 140 21.14 6.61 -4.64
N HIS A 141 21.84 7.17 -3.66
CA HIS A 141 21.56 8.51 -3.14
C HIS A 141 21.74 9.59 -4.22
N GLY A 142 22.84 9.56 -4.97
CA GLY A 142 23.09 10.50 -6.07
C GLY A 142 22.04 10.41 -7.18
N ALA A 143 21.62 9.19 -7.55
CA ALA A 143 20.55 8.94 -8.51
C ALA A 143 19.20 9.49 -8.02
N ALA A 144 18.84 9.23 -6.75
CA ALA A 144 17.63 9.74 -6.12
C ALA A 144 17.61 11.28 -6.11
N LEU A 145 18.74 11.91 -5.76
CA LEU A 145 18.87 13.37 -5.77
C LEU A 145 18.73 13.96 -7.17
N ALA A 146 19.37 13.35 -8.19
CA ALA A 146 19.27 13.79 -9.58
C ALA A 146 17.81 13.73 -10.09
N VAL A 147 17.10 12.65 -9.77
CA VAL A 147 15.69 12.48 -10.09
C VAL A 147 14.81 13.51 -9.37
N ALA A 148 15.10 13.81 -8.10
CA ALA A 148 14.36 14.80 -7.33
C ALA A 148 14.56 16.24 -7.86
N GLN A 149 15.79 16.57 -8.29
CA GLN A 149 16.14 17.87 -8.86
C GLN A 149 15.56 18.10 -10.25
N SER A 150 15.48 17.06 -11.07
CA SER A 150 14.96 17.15 -12.45
C SER A 150 14.00 16.00 -12.79
N PRO A 151 12.80 15.96 -12.17
CA PRO A 151 11.86 14.85 -12.37
C PRO A 151 11.42 14.71 -13.82
N GLY A 152 11.47 13.49 -14.35
CA GLY A 152 11.02 13.13 -15.70
C GLY A 152 12.02 13.47 -16.82
N ARG A 153 13.22 14.00 -16.49
CA ARG A 153 14.26 14.32 -17.47
C ARG A 153 15.36 13.27 -17.55
N SER A 154 15.83 12.78 -16.41
CA SER A 154 16.89 11.77 -16.31
C SER A 154 16.37 10.58 -15.51
N TYR A 155 16.82 9.37 -15.87
CA TYR A 155 16.57 8.15 -15.11
C TYR A 155 15.08 7.89 -14.83
N ASN A 156 14.31 7.69 -15.90
CA ASN A 156 12.88 7.40 -15.81
C ASN A 156 12.53 6.04 -16.44
N PRO A 157 12.17 5.03 -15.62
CA PRO A 157 12.05 5.06 -14.17
C PRO A 157 13.41 5.02 -13.46
N LEU A 158 13.39 5.34 -12.17
CA LEU A 158 14.45 4.97 -11.23
C LEU A 158 13.99 3.74 -10.44
N PHE A 159 14.77 2.67 -10.50
CA PHE A 159 14.51 1.42 -9.79
C PHE A 159 15.58 1.21 -8.72
N LEU A 160 15.17 1.34 -7.46
CA LEU A 160 16.00 1.13 -6.28
C LEU A 160 15.76 -0.27 -5.74
N TYR A 161 16.80 -1.08 -5.56
CA TYR A 161 16.63 -2.39 -4.92
C TYR A 161 17.65 -2.65 -3.82
N GLY A 162 17.34 -3.58 -2.93
CA GLY A 162 18.23 -3.95 -1.82
C GLY A 162 17.46 -4.59 -0.68
N GLY A 163 18.19 -5.22 0.24
CA GLY A 163 17.63 -5.88 1.42
C GLY A 163 16.76 -4.97 2.31
N VAL A 164 16.11 -5.57 3.29
CA VAL A 164 15.28 -4.87 4.29
C VAL A 164 16.14 -3.90 5.10
N GLY A 165 15.60 -2.72 5.40
CA GLY A 165 16.27 -1.74 6.27
C GLY A 165 17.44 -0.97 5.62
N LEU A 166 17.69 -1.14 4.31
CA LEU A 166 18.79 -0.45 3.62
C LEU A 166 18.46 0.99 3.18
N GLY A 167 17.31 1.53 3.56
CA GLY A 167 16.95 2.93 3.28
C GLY A 167 16.18 3.18 1.98
N LYS A 168 15.64 2.14 1.32
CA LYS A 168 14.81 2.27 0.11
C LYS A 168 13.64 3.24 0.29
N THR A 169 12.80 2.98 1.29
CA THR A 169 11.64 3.82 1.62
C THR A 169 12.07 5.22 2.08
N HIS A 170 13.22 5.35 2.73
CA HIS A 170 13.78 6.65 3.11
C HIS A 170 14.09 7.49 1.87
N LEU A 171 14.88 6.96 0.93
CA LEU A 171 15.19 7.67 -0.31
C LEU A 171 13.93 7.99 -1.12
N LEU A 172 12.98 7.07 -1.16
CA LEU A 172 11.71 7.28 -1.85
C LEU A 172 10.93 8.46 -1.24
N HIS A 173 10.85 8.55 0.09
CA HIS A 173 10.24 9.69 0.79
C HIS A 173 11.04 10.99 0.59
N ALA A 174 12.36 10.92 0.62
CA ALA A 174 13.24 12.07 0.42
C ALA A 174 13.03 12.72 -0.95
N ILE A 175 12.89 11.91 -2.02
CA ILE A 175 12.54 12.41 -3.36
C ILE A 175 11.22 13.18 -3.32
N GLY A 176 10.18 12.59 -2.73
CA GLY A 176 8.86 13.20 -2.66
C GLY A 176 8.85 14.53 -1.91
N GLN A 177 9.50 14.57 -0.74
CA GLN A 177 9.61 15.77 0.08
C GLN A 177 10.43 16.86 -0.63
N TYR A 178 11.54 16.50 -1.25
CA TYR A 178 12.36 17.44 -2.00
C TYR A 178 11.57 18.09 -3.14
N VAL A 179 10.85 17.31 -3.93
CA VAL A 179 10.03 17.81 -5.04
C VAL A 179 8.92 18.74 -4.54
N LEU A 180 8.22 18.37 -3.46
CA LEU A 180 7.18 19.21 -2.86
C LEU A 180 7.73 20.53 -2.31
N GLY A 181 8.93 20.51 -1.71
CA GLY A 181 9.60 21.70 -1.18
C GLY A 181 10.11 22.66 -2.26
N HIS A 182 10.58 22.13 -3.40
CA HIS A 182 11.25 22.94 -4.44
C HIS A 182 10.33 23.34 -5.59
N LYS A 183 9.27 22.56 -5.87
CA LYS A 183 8.36 22.80 -7.00
C LYS A 183 6.93 23.01 -6.52
N LYS A 184 6.58 24.28 -6.29
CA LYS A 184 5.22 24.68 -5.89
C LYS A 184 4.18 24.15 -6.89
N GLY A 185 3.18 23.45 -6.38
CA GLY A 185 2.09 22.88 -7.18
C GLY A 185 2.42 21.53 -7.86
N ALA A 186 3.59 20.94 -7.62
CA ALA A 186 3.89 19.58 -8.07
C ALA A 186 2.96 18.57 -7.40
N ARG A 187 2.43 17.62 -8.19
CA ARG A 187 1.62 16.52 -7.67
C ARG A 187 2.49 15.29 -7.47
N VAL A 188 2.83 15.00 -6.22
CA VAL A 188 3.60 13.81 -5.85
C VAL A 188 2.65 12.76 -5.27
N GLY A 189 2.64 11.57 -5.86
CA GLY A 189 1.93 10.41 -5.32
C GLY A 189 2.91 9.43 -4.70
N TYR A 190 2.68 9.02 -3.46
CA TYR A 190 3.36 7.91 -2.82
C TYR A 190 2.36 6.81 -2.47
N VAL A 191 2.73 5.57 -2.77
CA VAL A 191 1.89 4.40 -2.53
C VAL A 191 2.76 3.16 -2.37
N SER A 192 2.42 2.24 -1.46
CA SER A 192 2.99 0.89 -1.51
C SER A 192 2.24 0.04 -2.54
N SER A 193 2.89 -0.98 -3.09
CA SER A 193 2.24 -1.87 -4.07
C SER A 193 1.02 -2.60 -3.49
N GLU A 194 1.02 -2.90 -2.19
CA GLU A 194 -0.15 -3.40 -1.48
C GLU A 194 -1.30 -2.39 -1.45
N ARG A 195 -1.01 -1.13 -1.11
CA ARG A 195 -2.03 -0.08 -1.09
C ARG A 195 -2.57 0.19 -2.50
N PHE A 196 -1.72 0.19 -3.51
CA PHE A 196 -2.14 0.31 -4.91
C PHE A 196 -3.10 -0.82 -5.29
N THR A 197 -2.79 -2.05 -4.88
CA THR A 197 -3.63 -3.23 -5.08
C THR A 197 -5.00 -3.05 -4.41
N ASN A 198 -5.02 -2.68 -3.13
CA ASN A 198 -6.26 -2.53 -2.37
C ASN A 198 -7.14 -1.42 -2.95
N GLU A 199 -6.54 -0.27 -3.29
CA GLU A 199 -7.28 0.83 -3.90
C GLU A 199 -7.84 0.48 -5.30
N PHE A 200 -7.15 -0.38 -6.05
CA PHE A 200 -7.66 -0.89 -7.33
C PHE A 200 -8.85 -1.82 -7.14
N ILE A 201 -8.77 -2.74 -6.17
CA ILE A 201 -9.86 -3.65 -5.83
C ILE A 201 -11.09 -2.86 -5.38
N ASP A 202 -10.91 -1.91 -4.46
CA ASP A 202 -11.98 -1.03 -3.99
C ASP A 202 -12.61 -0.24 -5.14
N ALA A 203 -11.79 0.23 -6.09
CA ALA A 203 -12.27 0.98 -7.23
C ALA A 203 -13.08 0.11 -8.22
N ILE A 204 -12.78 -1.18 -8.34
CA ILE A 204 -13.60 -2.11 -9.12
C ILE A 204 -14.94 -2.34 -8.40
N GLN A 205 -14.90 -2.70 -7.11
CA GLN A 205 -16.10 -3.02 -6.33
C GLN A 205 -17.10 -1.86 -6.29
N ASN A 206 -16.60 -0.63 -6.15
CA ASN A 206 -17.43 0.57 -6.05
C ASN A 206 -17.68 1.27 -7.39
N ASN A 207 -17.26 0.68 -8.52
CA ASN A 207 -17.34 1.28 -9.86
C ASN A 207 -16.68 2.68 -9.95
N GLN A 208 -15.54 2.85 -9.26
CA GLN A 208 -14.74 4.07 -9.18
C GLN A 208 -13.40 3.98 -9.93
N LEU A 209 -13.28 3.07 -10.91
CA LEU A 209 -12.03 2.85 -11.65
C LEU A 209 -11.51 4.13 -12.34
N ALA A 210 -12.39 4.99 -12.84
CA ALA A 210 -12.00 6.28 -13.40
C ALA A 210 -11.33 7.21 -12.37
N LYS A 211 -11.81 7.20 -11.12
CA LYS A 211 -11.23 7.98 -10.01
C LYS A 211 -9.85 7.43 -9.62
N PHE A 212 -9.71 6.11 -9.55
CA PHE A 212 -8.44 5.44 -9.32
C PHE A 212 -7.40 5.83 -10.38
N ARG A 213 -7.73 5.67 -11.66
CA ARG A 213 -6.85 6.05 -12.79
C ARG A 213 -6.47 7.51 -12.73
N ARG A 214 -7.43 8.40 -12.46
CA ARG A 214 -7.16 9.84 -12.34
C ARG A 214 -6.16 10.13 -11.22
N ARG A 215 -6.31 9.49 -10.05
CA ARG A 215 -5.42 9.71 -8.91
C ARG A 215 -3.95 9.40 -9.24
N TYR A 216 -3.70 8.27 -9.91
CA TYR A 216 -2.33 7.84 -10.21
C TYR A 216 -1.76 8.42 -11.51
N ARG A 217 -2.56 8.55 -12.57
CA ARG A 217 -2.08 9.05 -13.88
C ARG A 217 -1.96 10.57 -13.96
N GLN A 218 -2.48 11.29 -12.97
CA GLN A 218 -2.33 12.75 -12.87
C GLN A 218 -1.18 13.17 -11.94
N THR A 219 -0.33 12.28 -11.47
CA THR A 219 0.86 12.70 -10.70
C THR A 219 1.95 13.22 -11.62
N ASP A 220 2.74 14.17 -11.14
CA ASP A 220 3.98 14.58 -11.81
C ASP A 220 5.16 13.69 -11.42
N VAL A 221 5.10 13.13 -10.20
CA VAL A 221 6.03 12.13 -9.66
C VAL A 221 5.22 11.03 -8.99
N LEU A 222 5.39 9.78 -9.44
CA LEU A 222 4.81 8.60 -8.80
C LEU A 222 5.91 7.78 -8.14
N LEU A 223 5.76 7.58 -6.83
CA LEU A 223 6.68 6.86 -5.96
C LEU A 223 5.97 5.58 -5.49
N ILE A 224 6.49 4.43 -5.90
CA ILE A 224 5.91 3.13 -5.56
C ILE A 224 6.87 2.32 -4.72
N ASP A 225 6.41 1.98 -3.51
CA ASP A 225 7.14 1.16 -2.56
C ASP A 225 6.91 -0.33 -2.81
N ASP A 226 7.92 -1.14 -2.51
CA ASP A 226 7.90 -2.61 -2.51
C ASP A 226 7.15 -3.26 -3.70
N ILE A 227 7.66 -3.07 -4.93
CA ILE A 227 7.05 -3.57 -6.18
C ILE A 227 6.93 -5.10 -6.24
N GLN A 228 7.72 -5.83 -5.45
CA GLN A 228 7.65 -7.28 -5.35
C GLN A 228 6.24 -7.77 -4.94
N PHE A 229 5.43 -6.96 -4.24
CA PHE A 229 4.07 -7.34 -3.85
C PHE A 229 3.04 -7.33 -4.99
N LEU A 230 3.44 -6.97 -6.21
CA LEU A 230 2.63 -7.17 -7.42
C LEU A 230 2.73 -8.60 -7.98
N ALA A 231 3.72 -9.38 -7.56
CA ALA A 231 3.94 -10.75 -8.01
C ALA A 231 2.67 -11.61 -7.89
N GLY A 232 2.34 -12.35 -8.96
CA GLY A 232 1.16 -13.23 -9.00
C GLY A 232 -0.19 -12.52 -9.15
N LYS A 233 -0.24 -11.19 -9.16
CA LYS A 233 -1.48 -10.39 -9.24
C LYS A 233 -1.77 -9.89 -10.66
N GLU A 234 -2.02 -10.79 -11.61
CA GLU A 234 -2.12 -10.51 -13.05
C GLU A 234 -2.95 -9.26 -13.40
N ARG A 235 -4.20 -9.18 -12.93
CA ARG A 235 -5.08 -8.02 -13.21
C ARG A 235 -4.53 -6.69 -12.68
N ILE A 236 -3.80 -6.73 -11.56
CA ILE A 236 -3.19 -5.54 -10.96
C ILE A 236 -1.90 -5.18 -11.72
N GLN A 237 -1.11 -6.17 -12.12
CA GLN A 237 0.05 -5.98 -12.99
C GLN A 237 -0.34 -5.32 -14.31
N GLU A 238 -1.46 -5.73 -14.91
CA GLU A 238 -1.99 -5.13 -16.12
C GLU A 238 -2.38 -3.65 -15.92
N GLU A 239 -3.17 -3.32 -14.90
CA GLU A 239 -3.55 -1.92 -14.64
C GLU A 239 -2.32 -1.07 -14.26
N PHE A 240 -1.37 -1.64 -13.52
CA PHE A 240 -0.11 -0.99 -13.20
C PHE A 240 0.71 -0.72 -14.47
N PHE A 241 0.81 -1.69 -15.39
CA PHE A 241 1.47 -1.53 -16.68
C PHE A 241 0.87 -0.37 -17.48
N HIS A 242 -0.45 -0.25 -17.54
CA HIS A 242 -1.10 0.87 -18.22
C HIS A 242 -0.86 2.21 -17.52
N THR A 243 -0.86 2.23 -16.19
CA THR A 243 -0.55 3.44 -15.41
C THR A 243 0.89 3.90 -15.62
N PHE A 244 1.83 2.94 -15.61
CA PHE A 244 3.23 3.17 -15.89
C PHE A 244 3.45 3.78 -17.28
N ASN A 245 2.85 3.18 -18.32
CA ASN A 245 2.94 3.70 -19.69
C ASN A 245 2.42 5.13 -19.80
N ALA A 246 1.21 5.38 -19.29
CA ALA A 246 0.58 6.70 -19.38
C ALA A 246 1.44 7.80 -18.72
N LEU A 247 2.07 7.49 -17.59
CA LEU A 247 2.98 8.41 -16.90
C LEU A 247 4.29 8.58 -17.65
N HIS A 248 4.88 7.48 -18.14
CA HIS A 248 6.15 7.53 -18.85
C HIS A 248 6.06 8.30 -20.18
N GLU A 249 5.03 8.04 -20.98
CA GLU A 249 4.75 8.75 -22.23
C GLU A 249 4.52 10.24 -21.99
N ALA A 250 3.86 10.60 -20.88
CA ALA A 250 3.67 11.98 -20.44
C ALA A 250 4.91 12.60 -19.76
N ARG A 251 6.06 11.91 -19.80
CA ARG A 251 7.34 12.29 -19.16
C ARG A 251 7.18 12.65 -17.68
N LYS A 252 6.31 11.93 -16.97
CA LYS A 252 6.17 12.01 -15.52
C LYS A 252 7.17 11.09 -14.87
N GLN A 253 7.72 11.49 -13.72
CA GLN A 253 8.73 10.69 -13.04
C GLN A 253 8.10 9.48 -12.38
N ILE A 254 8.74 8.32 -12.54
CA ILE A 254 8.40 7.09 -11.84
C ILE A 254 9.61 6.64 -11.02
N VAL A 255 9.41 6.34 -9.74
CA VAL A 255 10.43 5.75 -8.87
C VAL A 255 9.84 4.52 -8.22
N LEU A 256 10.56 3.41 -8.30
CA LEU A 256 10.16 2.10 -7.82
C LEU A 256 11.20 1.60 -6.82
N THR A 257 10.75 0.94 -5.76
CA THR A 257 11.64 0.20 -4.87
C THR A 257 11.33 -1.29 -4.89
N CYS A 258 12.33 -2.14 -4.68
CA CYS A 258 12.19 -3.59 -4.58
C CYS A 258 13.15 -4.19 -3.54
N ASP A 259 12.85 -5.38 -3.04
CA ASP A 259 13.80 -6.14 -2.20
C ASP A 259 14.88 -6.87 -3.02
N ARG A 260 14.66 -7.03 -4.32
CA ARG A 260 15.50 -7.79 -5.26
C ARG A 260 15.50 -7.17 -6.67
N THR A 261 16.25 -7.74 -7.60
CA THR A 261 16.24 -7.26 -8.99
C THR A 261 14.90 -7.57 -9.68
N ALA A 262 14.53 -6.82 -10.72
CA ALA A 262 13.27 -7.03 -11.41
C ALA A 262 13.14 -8.45 -12.01
N ALA A 263 14.24 -8.99 -12.54
CA ALA A 263 14.30 -10.35 -13.09
C ALA A 263 14.10 -11.48 -12.06
N GLU A 264 14.36 -11.22 -10.77
CA GLU A 264 14.21 -12.22 -9.69
C GLU A 264 12.80 -12.26 -9.09
N ILE A 265 11.90 -11.36 -9.52
CA ILE A 265 10.52 -11.33 -9.03
C ILE A 265 9.72 -12.43 -9.74
N GLN A 266 9.43 -13.51 -9.02
CA GLN A 266 8.62 -14.60 -9.53
C GLN A 266 7.21 -14.13 -9.87
N ASN A 267 6.62 -14.67 -10.95
CA ASN A 267 5.27 -14.36 -11.38
C ASN A 267 5.03 -12.86 -11.65
N LEU A 268 6.08 -12.13 -12.03
CA LEU A 268 5.98 -10.80 -12.60
C LEU A 268 6.03 -10.91 -14.13
N GLU A 269 5.10 -10.24 -14.81
CA GLU A 269 5.07 -10.26 -16.26
C GLU A 269 6.36 -9.69 -16.87
N HIS A 270 6.88 -10.37 -17.88
CA HIS A 270 8.13 -9.98 -18.55
C HIS A 270 8.10 -8.54 -19.09
N ARG A 271 6.92 -8.06 -19.53
CA ARG A 271 6.76 -6.69 -20.00
C ARG A 271 6.93 -5.65 -18.89
N LEU A 272 6.68 -5.98 -17.63
CA LEU A 272 6.97 -5.10 -16.50
C LEU A 272 8.46 -5.11 -16.17
N VAL A 273 9.09 -6.30 -16.17
CA VAL A 273 10.55 -6.44 -15.97
C VAL A 273 11.32 -5.55 -16.94
N SER A 274 11.04 -5.65 -18.25
CA SER A 274 11.70 -4.81 -19.27
C SER A 274 11.50 -3.31 -19.03
N ARG A 275 10.39 -2.91 -18.41
CA ARG A 275 10.07 -1.51 -18.10
C ARG A 275 10.64 -1.04 -16.78
N PHE A 276 11.10 -1.94 -15.93
CA PHE A 276 11.85 -1.56 -14.74
C PHE A 276 13.32 -1.39 -15.11
N GLU A 277 13.82 -2.20 -16.05
CA GLU A 277 15.23 -2.26 -16.44
C GLU A 277 15.67 -1.22 -17.49
N TRP A 278 14.76 -0.71 -18.33
CA TRP A 278 15.11 0.32 -19.32
C TRP A 278 15.50 1.69 -18.73
N GLY A 279 15.27 1.88 -17.43
CA GLY A 279 15.59 3.10 -16.69
C GLY A 279 16.96 3.03 -16.03
N LEU A 280 17.11 3.69 -14.89
CA LEU A 280 18.27 3.47 -14.03
C LEU A 280 17.93 2.44 -12.96
N VAL A 281 18.72 1.38 -12.90
CA VAL A 281 18.64 0.35 -11.86
C VAL A 281 19.85 0.51 -10.95
N THR A 282 19.63 0.65 -9.65
CA THR A 282 20.70 0.78 -8.66
C THR A 282 20.35 0.06 -7.38
N ASP A 283 21.36 -0.48 -6.74
CA ASP A 283 21.28 -1.18 -5.48
C ASP A 283 21.58 -0.27 -4.28
N LEU A 284 21.03 -0.65 -3.13
CA LEU A 284 21.46 -0.23 -1.82
C LEU A 284 22.06 -1.43 -1.11
N GLN A 285 23.33 -1.30 -0.71
CA GLN A 285 24.07 -2.35 -0.03
C GLN A 285 24.16 -2.09 1.48
N PRO A 286 24.31 -3.15 2.30
CA PRO A 286 24.53 -3.01 3.73
C PRO A 286 25.67 -2.04 4.02
N PRO A 287 25.51 -1.10 4.97
CA PRO A 287 26.56 -0.16 5.32
C PRO A 287 27.75 -0.88 5.94
N ASP A 288 28.95 -0.39 5.59
CA ASP A 288 30.21 -0.77 6.21
C ASP A 288 30.22 -0.37 7.69
N VAL A 289 31.11 -0.98 8.48
CA VAL A 289 31.17 -0.80 9.94
C VAL A 289 31.34 0.69 10.32
N GLU A 290 32.06 1.46 9.51
CA GLU A 290 32.30 2.90 9.73
C GLU A 290 31.04 3.76 9.56
N THR A 291 30.05 3.32 8.77
CA THR A 291 28.80 4.08 8.53
C THR A 291 27.68 3.69 9.50
N ARG A 292 27.91 2.69 10.39
CA ARG A 292 26.95 2.25 11.42
C ARG A 292 27.16 2.91 12.79
N LEU A 293 28.31 3.53 13.02
CA LEU A 293 28.71 4.22 14.25
C LEU A 293 28.35 5.71 14.18
#